data_AF-A0A109QEE9-F1
#
_entry.id   AF-A0A109QEE9-F1
#
_cell.length_a   1.000
_cell.length_b   1.000
_cell.length_c   1.000
_cell.angle_alpha   90.00
_cell.angle_beta   90.00
_cell.angle_gamma   90.00
#
_symmetry.space_group_name_H-M   'P 1'
#
loop_
_entity.id
_entity.type
_entity.pdbx_description
1 polymer ?
#
loop_
_entity_poly.entity_id
_entity_poly.type
_entity_poly.pdbx_seq_one_letter_code
_entity_poly.pdbx_strand_id
1 'polypeptide(L)'
;MKGKGFTLVELLVALLTLGILFLAASEVTTRFLQTRAQLDTKAGLQGKLRRIVEVFTQDLRSAAFGGIGSIPYPSGAQGISFVLIEGGAGYPVRPHDSGNNESFKRAAEAKIVALVANRDQLGIQDGDQVLLVNGAGQATVLSVTQVNPVGQNLWHVVHSGCGNTIDYTPNTLLFRARTLGFRFDPQAGTLFARYGTGGEVPVAFNLTNFQIDYVYEGSGTLKINPPVYAWKNPQGSPPVQTGGLVLRRLVLSLEAEGQGRGRPQRISYSSAVELPRTGSYDIQELLPCQ
;
A
#
# COMPACT_ATOMS: atom_id res chain seq x y z
N MET A 1 -14.89 -78.69 24.24
CA MET A 1 -13.87 -77.76 23.71
C MET A 1 -12.88 -77.47 24.83
N LYS A 2 -11.72 -78.13 24.84
CA LYS A 2 -10.69 -77.93 25.88
C LYS A 2 -9.92 -76.66 25.55
N GLY A 3 -10.05 -75.63 26.39
CA GLY A 3 -9.17 -74.46 26.33
C GLY A 3 -7.74 -74.90 26.65
N LYS A 4 -6.87 -74.91 25.64
CA LYS A 4 -5.42 -75.02 25.87
C LYS A 4 -4.99 -73.71 26.53
N GLY A 5 -4.56 -73.78 27.80
CA GLY A 5 -4.01 -72.62 28.50
C GLY A 5 -2.72 -72.16 27.85
N PHE A 6 -2.55 -70.84 27.72
CA PHE A 6 -1.35 -70.21 27.18
C PHE A 6 -0.12 -70.63 27.98
N THR A 7 0.94 -71.03 27.28
CA THR A 7 2.23 -71.27 27.93
C THR A 7 2.88 -69.94 28.31
N LEU A 8 3.68 -69.92 29.39
CA LEU A 8 4.39 -68.71 29.84
C LEU A 8 5.23 -68.10 28.72
N VAL A 9 5.79 -68.95 27.85
CA VAL A 9 6.60 -68.55 26.69
C VAL A 9 5.74 -67.87 25.62
N GLU A 10 4.56 -68.40 25.27
CA GLU A 10 3.65 -67.73 24.33
C GLU A 10 3.21 -66.36 24.86
N LEU A 11 2.97 -66.24 26.16
CA LEU A 11 2.58 -64.97 26.78
C LEU A 11 3.72 -63.95 26.71
N LEU A 12 4.97 -64.38 26.92
CA LEU A 12 6.17 -63.54 26.77
C LEU A 12 6.40 -63.08 25.34
N VAL A 13 6.23 -63.98 24.36
CA VAL A 13 6.34 -63.65 22.92
C VAL A 13 5.22 -62.69 22.49
N ALA A 14 3.99 -62.89 22.97
CA ALA A 14 2.88 -61.99 22.71
C ALA A 14 3.11 -60.59 23.30
N LEU A 15 3.68 -60.50 24.51
CA LEU A 15 3.99 -59.22 25.16
C LEU A 15 5.11 -58.46 24.43
N LEU A 16 6.11 -59.18 23.93
CA LEU A 16 7.23 -58.61 23.19
C LEU A 16 6.79 -58.09 21.82
N THR A 17 5.96 -58.85 21.10
CA THR A 17 5.39 -58.38 19.82
C THR A 17 4.44 -57.21 20.02
N LEU A 18 3.61 -57.21 21.07
CA LEU A 18 2.76 -56.08 21.45
C LEU A 18 3.59 -54.82 21.77
N GLY A 19 4.67 -54.96 22.53
CA GLY A 19 5.57 -53.86 22.88
C GLY A 19 6.22 -53.21 21.66
N ILE A 20 6.71 -54.03 20.71
CA ILE A 20 7.27 -53.55 19.44
C ILE A 20 6.21 -52.81 18.62
N LEU A 21 4.98 -53.35 18.53
CA LEU A 21 3.88 -52.71 17.83
C LEU A 21 3.49 -51.38 18.47
N PHE A 22 3.46 -51.29 19.79
CA PHE A 22 3.18 -50.05 20.51
C PHE A 22 4.25 -48.98 20.26
N LEU A 23 5.53 -49.36 20.28
CA LEU A 23 6.63 -48.45 19.99
C LEU A 23 6.53 -47.91 18.54
N ALA A 24 6.33 -48.80 17.56
CA ALA A 24 6.15 -48.40 16.17
C ALA A 24 4.92 -47.50 15.97
N ALA A 25 3.79 -47.82 16.60
CA ALA A 25 2.58 -47.01 16.53
C ALA A 25 2.77 -45.63 17.18
N SER A 26 3.50 -45.55 18.30
CA SER A 26 3.78 -44.29 18.99
C SER A 26 4.67 -43.36 18.15
N GLU A 27 5.66 -43.89 17.44
CA GLU A 27 6.48 -43.11 16.50
C GLU A 27 5.67 -42.58 15.32
N VAL A 28 4.82 -43.41 14.73
CA VAL A 28 3.96 -42.97 13.61
C VAL A 28 3.00 -41.87 14.07
N THR A 29 2.36 -42.03 15.23
CA THR A 29 1.43 -41.05 15.78
C THR A 29 2.12 -39.72 16.07
N THR A 30 3.30 -39.75 16.70
CA THR A 30 4.05 -38.53 17.02
C THR A 30 4.53 -37.81 15.76
N ARG A 31 5.06 -38.54 14.77
CA ARG A 31 5.45 -37.97 13.46
C ARG A 31 4.25 -37.40 12.70
N PHE A 32 3.09 -38.05 12.76
CA PHE A 32 1.87 -37.56 12.15
C PHE A 32 1.39 -36.25 12.79
N LEU A 33 1.33 -36.19 14.12
CA LEU A 33 0.98 -34.97 14.86
C LEU A 33 1.97 -33.83 14.60
N GLN A 34 3.27 -34.13 14.53
CA GLN A 34 4.31 -33.15 14.17
C GLN A 34 4.10 -32.59 12.76
N THR A 35 3.85 -33.47 11.79
CA THR A 35 3.61 -33.08 10.39
C THR A 35 2.35 -32.23 10.27
N ARG A 36 1.26 -32.61 10.96
CA ARG A 36 0.01 -31.86 10.98
C ARG A 36 0.19 -30.47 11.59
N ALA A 37 0.85 -30.36 12.73
CA ALA A 37 1.13 -29.07 13.36
C ALA A 37 1.99 -28.14 12.47
N GLN A 38 2.94 -28.71 11.72
CA GLN A 38 3.72 -27.95 10.74
C GLN A 38 2.83 -27.46 9.58
N LEU A 39 1.95 -28.31 9.05
CA LEU A 39 1.02 -27.93 7.99
C LEU A 39 0.04 -26.83 8.45
N ASP A 40 -0.48 -26.94 9.67
CA ASP A 40 -1.39 -25.94 10.25
C ASP A 40 -0.66 -24.59 10.43
N THR A 41 0.59 -24.60 10.89
CA THR A 41 1.41 -23.39 11.03
C THR A 41 1.66 -22.73 9.66
N LYS A 42 2.03 -23.52 8.65
CA LYS A 42 2.23 -23.01 7.28
C LYS A 42 0.95 -22.43 6.69
N ALA A 43 -0.17 -23.13 6.83
CA ALA A 43 -1.46 -22.68 6.34
C ALA A 43 -1.89 -21.37 7.02
N GLY A 44 -1.69 -21.25 8.34
CA GLY A 44 -1.96 -20.03 9.08
C GLY A 44 -1.12 -18.84 8.63
N LEU A 45 0.19 -19.04 8.43
CA LEU A 45 1.09 -18.00 7.93
C LEU A 45 0.74 -17.57 6.50
N GLN A 46 0.49 -18.54 5.60
CA GLN A 46 0.06 -18.24 4.23
C GLN A 46 -1.27 -17.49 4.20
N GLY A 47 -2.25 -17.88 5.02
CA GLY A 47 -3.53 -17.18 5.13
C GLY A 47 -3.35 -15.73 5.59
N LYS A 48 -2.47 -15.49 6.58
CA LYS A 48 -2.15 -14.14 7.05
C LYS A 48 -1.51 -13.29 5.95
N LEU A 49 -0.49 -13.81 5.27
CA LEU A 49 0.18 -13.08 4.17
C LEU A 49 -0.78 -12.78 3.03
N ARG A 50 -1.64 -13.73 2.66
CA ARG A 50 -2.66 -13.55 1.63
C ARG A 50 -3.63 -12.43 1.98
N ARG A 51 -4.12 -12.37 3.23
CA ARG A 51 -5.04 -11.32 3.67
C ARG A 51 -4.38 -9.93 3.64
N ILE A 52 -3.10 -9.83 4.03
CA ILE A 52 -2.35 -8.57 3.99
C ILE A 52 -2.25 -8.08 2.54
N VAL A 53 -1.88 -8.96 1.62
CA VAL A 53 -1.84 -8.61 0.20
C VAL A 53 -3.21 -8.24 -0.33
N GLU A 54 -4.26 -8.98 0.02
CA GLU A 54 -5.61 -8.71 -0.48
C GLU A 54 -6.05 -7.28 -0.14
N VAL A 55 -5.92 -6.88 1.13
CA VAL A 55 -6.20 -5.51 1.58
C VAL A 55 -5.34 -4.50 0.82
N PHE A 56 -4.04 -4.75 0.71
CA PHE A 56 -3.12 -3.87 0.00
C PHE A 56 -3.47 -3.71 -1.48
N THR A 57 -3.80 -4.80 -2.17
CA THR A 57 -4.17 -4.79 -3.59
C THR A 57 -5.52 -4.13 -3.84
N GLN A 58 -6.47 -4.27 -2.89
CA GLN A 58 -7.75 -3.58 -2.94
C GLN A 58 -7.55 -2.07 -2.82
N ASP A 59 -6.77 -1.63 -1.83
CA ASP A 59 -6.45 -0.22 -1.63
C ASP A 59 -5.66 0.33 -2.83
N LEU A 60 -4.73 -0.45 -3.37
CA LEU A 60 -3.97 -0.10 -4.58
C LEU A 60 -4.87 0.10 -5.81
N ARG A 61 -5.88 -0.75 -5.99
CA ARG A 61 -6.82 -0.62 -7.10
C ARG A 61 -7.65 0.66 -7.00
N SER A 62 -8.00 1.06 -5.78
CA SER A 62 -8.65 2.35 -5.51
C SER A 62 -7.69 3.53 -5.67
N ALA A 63 -6.40 3.34 -5.38
CA ALA A 63 -5.33 4.32 -5.52
C ALA A 63 -4.87 4.59 -6.94
N ALA A 64 -5.06 3.63 -7.85
CA ALA A 64 -4.72 3.78 -9.26
C ALA A 64 -5.39 5.00 -9.92
N PHE A 65 -6.41 5.58 -9.30
CA PHE A 65 -7.08 6.81 -9.75
C PHE A 65 -6.37 8.11 -9.34
N GLY A 66 -5.49 8.13 -8.35
CA GLY A 66 -4.82 9.36 -7.88
C GLY A 66 -3.29 9.35 -7.90
N GLY A 67 -2.65 8.21 -8.25
CA GLY A 67 -1.22 8.14 -8.53
C GLY A 67 -0.35 7.77 -7.31
N ILE A 68 0.92 7.42 -7.59
CA ILE A 68 1.92 7.12 -6.56
C ILE A 68 2.48 8.44 -6.03
N GLY A 69 2.43 8.61 -4.72
CA GLY A 69 2.87 9.81 -4.04
C GLY A 69 4.07 9.62 -3.12
N SER A 70 4.49 10.72 -2.51
CA SER A 70 5.60 10.80 -1.54
C SER A 70 5.13 11.07 -0.11
N ILE A 71 3.81 11.24 0.08
CA ILE A 71 3.17 11.59 1.35
C ILE A 71 2.12 10.50 1.65
N PRO A 72 2.11 9.92 2.86
CA PRO A 72 2.88 10.32 4.04
C PRO A 72 4.33 9.81 4.10
N TYR A 73 4.69 8.83 3.27
CA TYR A 73 6.05 8.29 3.21
C TYR A 73 6.61 8.36 1.79
N PRO A 74 7.91 8.62 1.63
CA PRO A 74 8.57 8.46 0.34
C PRO A 74 8.37 7.03 -0.20
N SER A 75 7.97 6.92 -1.45
CA SER A 75 7.73 5.63 -2.12
C SER A 75 9.04 5.03 -2.59
N GLY A 76 9.32 3.80 -2.18
CA GLY A 76 10.51 3.02 -2.55
C GLY A 76 10.33 1.54 -2.21
N ALA A 77 11.43 0.85 -1.88
CA ALA A 77 11.42 -0.60 -1.73
C ALA A 77 10.69 -1.11 -0.48
N GLN A 78 10.63 -0.31 0.60
CA GLN A 78 10.05 -0.72 1.89
C GLN A 78 8.83 0.11 2.30
N GLY A 79 8.38 0.99 1.42
CA GLY A 79 7.23 1.83 1.67
C GLY A 79 6.69 2.40 0.38
N ILE A 80 5.40 2.70 0.37
CA ILE A 80 4.74 3.29 -0.77
C ILE A 80 3.61 4.17 -0.27
N SER A 81 3.38 5.27 -0.97
CA SER A 81 2.26 6.14 -0.72
C SER A 81 1.47 6.38 -1.99
N PHE A 82 0.19 6.61 -1.81
CA PHE A 82 -0.77 6.86 -2.87
C PHE A 82 -1.62 8.06 -2.53
N VAL A 83 -2.14 8.68 -3.57
CA VAL A 83 -3.24 9.62 -3.46
C VAL A 83 -4.50 8.91 -3.94
N LEU A 84 -5.55 8.94 -3.13
CA LEU A 84 -6.88 8.46 -3.44
C LEU A 84 -7.73 9.69 -3.78
N ILE A 85 -8.27 9.78 -4.99
CA ILE A 85 -9.24 10.83 -5.30
C ILE A 85 -10.56 10.45 -4.63
N GLU A 86 -11.05 11.33 -3.75
CA GLU A 86 -12.30 11.16 -3.02
C GLU A 86 -13.29 12.23 -3.50
N GLY A 87 -14.35 11.83 -4.20
CA GLY A 87 -15.37 12.76 -4.69
C GLY A 87 -15.55 12.74 -6.21
N GLY A 88 -16.36 13.68 -6.72
CA GLY A 88 -16.79 13.73 -8.11
C GLY A 88 -15.76 14.32 -9.09
N ALA A 89 -16.24 14.99 -10.14
CA ALA A 89 -15.44 15.44 -11.29
C ALA A 89 -14.38 16.54 -11.01
N GLY A 90 -14.13 16.89 -9.75
CA GLY A 90 -13.22 17.98 -9.36
C GLY A 90 -13.84 19.38 -9.52
N TYR A 91 -13.23 20.35 -8.85
CA TYR A 91 -13.62 21.76 -8.89
C TYR A 91 -12.68 22.53 -9.80
N PRO A 92 -13.18 23.34 -10.76
CA PRO A 92 -12.33 24.17 -11.59
C PRO A 92 -11.70 25.29 -10.76
N VAL A 93 -10.39 25.43 -10.91
CA VAL A 93 -9.58 26.42 -10.21
C VAL A 93 -9.52 27.71 -11.02
N ARG A 94 -9.58 28.85 -10.35
CA ARG A 94 -9.38 30.17 -10.96
C ARG A 94 -7.93 30.64 -10.77
N PRO A 95 -7.39 31.39 -11.74
CA PRO A 95 -6.07 31.97 -11.58
C PRO A 95 -6.09 33.00 -10.44
N HIS A 96 -4.91 33.25 -9.86
CA HIS A 96 -4.74 34.37 -8.94
C HIS A 96 -4.70 35.69 -9.72
N ASP A 97 -5.11 36.78 -9.09
CA ASP A 97 -5.53 38.02 -9.78
C ASP A 97 -4.38 38.78 -10.48
N SER A 98 -3.11 38.40 -10.28
CA SER A 98 -1.95 39.11 -10.84
C SER A 98 -1.48 38.62 -12.21
N GLY A 99 -2.17 37.65 -12.83
CA GLY A 99 -1.99 37.29 -14.25
C GLY A 99 -0.69 36.55 -14.62
N ASN A 100 0.23 36.37 -13.69
CA ASN A 100 1.48 35.62 -13.85
C ASN A 100 1.52 34.39 -12.94
N ASN A 101 2.02 33.26 -13.48
CA ASN A 101 2.07 31.96 -12.77
C ASN A 101 2.87 32.00 -11.47
N GLU A 102 3.82 32.94 -11.33
CA GLU A 102 4.59 33.15 -10.10
C GLU A 102 3.74 33.49 -8.87
N SER A 103 2.53 34.03 -9.06
CA SER A 103 1.60 34.30 -7.95
C SER A 103 0.80 33.07 -7.53
N PHE A 104 0.55 32.16 -8.46
CA PHE A 104 -0.16 30.91 -8.23
C PHE A 104 0.78 29.84 -7.68
N LYS A 105 2.01 29.83 -8.17
CA LYS A 105 3.12 29.08 -7.60
C LYS A 105 3.46 29.69 -6.25
N ARG A 106 3.61 28.85 -5.23
CA ARG A 106 3.79 29.22 -3.81
C ARG A 106 2.60 29.91 -3.16
N ALA A 107 1.47 30.04 -3.85
CA ALA A 107 0.24 30.44 -3.20
C ALA A 107 -0.09 29.45 -2.07
N ALA A 108 -0.60 29.97 -0.96
CA ALA A 108 -1.11 29.18 0.15
C ALA A 108 -2.64 29.03 0.10
N GLU A 109 -3.24 29.36 -1.05
CA GLU A 109 -4.66 29.27 -1.30
C GLU A 109 -4.96 28.98 -2.77
N ALA A 110 -6.05 28.28 -3.01
CA ALA A 110 -6.63 28.07 -4.34
C ALA A 110 -8.07 28.59 -4.37
N LYS A 111 -8.41 29.35 -5.42
CA LYS A 111 -9.78 29.81 -5.68
C LYS A 111 -10.51 28.76 -6.53
N ILE A 112 -11.62 28.21 -6.05
CA ILE A 112 -12.41 27.22 -6.78
C ILE A 112 -13.82 27.73 -7.08
N VAL A 113 -14.40 27.24 -8.19
CA VAL A 113 -15.81 27.47 -8.50
C VAL A 113 -16.63 26.26 -8.10
N ALA A 114 -17.64 26.46 -7.27
CA ALA A 114 -18.58 25.42 -6.87
C ALA A 114 -20.00 26.00 -6.80
N LEU A 115 -20.95 25.38 -7.50
CA LEU A 115 -22.35 25.80 -7.56
C LEU A 115 -23.12 25.36 -6.30
N VAL A 116 -22.61 25.75 -5.14
CA VAL A 116 -23.18 25.43 -3.82
C VAL A 116 -23.34 26.70 -3.02
N ALA A 117 -24.48 26.80 -2.31
CA ALA A 117 -24.80 27.98 -1.51
C ALA A 117 -24.15 27.93 -0.12
N ASN A 118 -23.93 26.73 0.41
CA ASN A 118 -23.43 26.50 1.77
C ASN A 118 -22.13 25.71 1.76
N ARG A 119 -21.28 26.00 2.76
CA ARG A 119 -19.97 25.34 2.94
C ARG A 119 -20.09 23.83 3.07
N ASP A 120 -21.08 23.35 3.82
CA ASP A 120 -21.25 21.91 4.08
C ASP A 120 -21.56 21.09 2.82
N GLN A 121 -22.08 21.75 1.78
CA GLN A 121 -22.39 21.12 0.48
C GLN A 121 -21.17 21.08 -0.45
N LEU A 122 -20.11 21.84 -0.15
CA LEU A 122 -18.88 21.85 -0.94
C LEU A 122 -18.17 20.49 -0.87
N GLY A 123 -18.37 19.71 0.19
CA GLY A 123 -17.73 18.42 0.34
C GLY A 123 -16.23 18.48 0.63
N ILE A 124 -15.65 19.66 0.85
CA ILE A 124 -14.28 19.89 1.32
C ILE A 124 -14.36 20.56 2.69
N GLN A 125 -13.68 19.99 3.69
CA GLN A 125 -13.67 20.45 5.06
C GLN A 125 -12.25 20.81 5.54
N ASP A 126 -12.16 21.50 6.67
CA ASP A 126 -10.87 21.79 7.29
C ASP A 126 -10.24 20.47 7.77
N GLY A 127 -8.95 20.28 7.49
CA GLY A 127 -8.23 19.04 7.75
C GLY A 127 -8.32 17.99 6.63
N ASP A 128 -9.16 18.19 5.61
CA ASP A 128 -9.13 17.34 4.42
C ASP A 128 -7.83 17.53 3.63
N GLN A 129 -7.52 16.57 2.78
CA GLN A 129 -6.48 16.73 1.76
C GLN A 129 -7.14 16.99 0.41
N VAL A 130 -6.46 17.75 -0.43
CA VAL A 130 -6.90 18.03 -1.80
C VAL A 130 -5.75 17.77 -2.75
N LEU A 131 -6.09 17.30 -3.94
CA LEU A 131 -5.16 17.09 -5.04
C LEU A 131 -5.42 18.17 -6.08
N LEU A 132 -4.45 19.03 -6.28
CA LEU A 132 -4.46 20.03 -7.34
C LEU A 132 -3.77 19.42 -8.56
N VAL A 133 -4.42 19.44 -9.73
CA VAL A 133 -3.90 18.85 -10.98
C VAL A 133 -3.97 19.89 -12.09
N ASN A 134 -2.86 20.15 -12.78
CA ASN A 134 -2.83 21.04 -13.93
C ASN A 134 -2.95 20.26 -15.26
N GLY A 135 -3.06 21.00 -16.35
CA GLY A 135 -3.20 20.46 -17.70
C GLY A 135 -1.96 19.80 -18.28
N ALA A 136 -0.81 19.94 -17.63
CA ALA A 136 0.42 19.23 -17.97
C ALA A 136 0.52 17.86 -17.27
N GLY A 137 -0.49 17.47 -16.48
CA GLY A 137 -0.46 16.22 -15.71
C GLY A 137 0.40 16.29 -14.44
N GLN A 138 0.82 17.50 -14.04
CA GLN A 138 1.48 17.71 -12.76
C GLN A 138 0.43 17.86 -11.68
N ALA A 139 0.68 17.25 -10.53
CA ALA A 139 -0.22 17.34 -9.40
C ALA A 139 0.52 17.60 -8.09
N THR A 140 -0.16 18.20 -7.12
CA THR A 140 0.36 18.37 -5.77
C THR A 140 -0.73 18.12 -4.73
N VAL A 141 -0.35 17.47 -3.62
CA VAL A 141 -1.26 17.23 -2.49
C VAL A 141 -1.11 18.37 -1.50
N LEU A 142 -2.23 18.99 -1.15
CA LEU A 142 -2.29 20.13 -0.24
C LEU A 142 -3.19 19.77 0.94
N SER A 143 -2.78 20.15 2.15
CA SER A 143 -3.61 19.95 3.34
C SER A 143 -4.46 21.19 3.57
N VAL A 144 -5.77 21.02 3.60
CA VAL A 144 -6.72 22.11 3.77
C VAL A 144 -6.72 22.55 5.23
N THR A 145 -6.47 23.82 5.44
CA THR A 145 -6.45 24.47 6.75
C THR A 145 -7.72 25.26 7.00
N GLN A 146 -8.28 25.87 5.96
CA GLN A 146 -9.51 26.63 6.06
C GLN A 146 -10.23 26.68 4.70
N VAL A 147 -11.56 26.74 4.72
CA VAL A 147 -12.37 26.98 3.52
C VAL A 147 -13.33 28.15 3.74
N ASN A 148 -13.22 29.17 2.89
CA ASN A 148 -13.96 30.43 3.03
C ASN A 148 -14.71 30.80 1.73
N PRO A 149 -15.95 31.32 1.81
CA PRO A 149 -16.62 31.90 0.64
C PRO A 149 -15.99 33.26 0.30
N VAL A 150 -15.77 33.52 -0.99
CA VAL A 150 -15.18 34.79 -1.48
C VAL A 150 -16.05 35.50 -2.53
N GLY A 151 -17.05 34.80 -3.07
CA GLY A 151 -18.04 35.39 -3.95
C GLY A 151 -19.18 34.41 -4.22
N GLN A 152 -20.07 34.78 -5.14
CA GLN A 152 -21.13 33.87 -5.56
C GLN A 152 -20.50 32.64 -6.25
N ASN A 153 -20.75 31.46 -5.69
CA ASN A 153 -20.19 30.18 -6.17
C ASN A 153 -18.65 30.13 -6.20
N LEU A 154 -17.97 30.99 -5.43
CA LEU A 154 -16.51 31.07 -5.41
C LEU A 154 -15.99 30.89 -3.97
N TRP A 155 -15.05 29.96 -3.82
CA TRP A 155 -14.52 29.54 -2.53
C TRP A 155 -12.99 29.60 -2.53
N HIS A 156 -12.41 30.09 -1.43
CA HIS A 156 -10.99 29.92 -1.14
C HIS A 156 -10.78 28.63 -0.36
N VAL A 157 -9.93 27.76 -0.89
CA VAL A 157 -9.38 26.60 -0.20
C VAL A 157 -7.99 26.98 0.26
N VAL A 158 -7.83 27.26 1.55
CA VAL A 158 -6.58 27.69 2.17
C VAL A 158 -5.79 26.46 2.59
N HIS A 159 -4.53 26.38 2.20
CA HIS A 159 -3.59 25.31 2.53
C HIS A 159 -2.29 25.90 3.09
N SER A 160 -2.42 26.64 4.21
CA SER A 160 -1.29 27.33 4.82
C SER A 160 -0.20 26.36 5.27
N GLY A 161 1.06 26.68 4.99
CA GLY A 161 2.23 25.86 5.35
C GLY A 161 2.69 24.86 4.28
N CYS A 162 2.01 24.81 3.13
CA CYS A 162 2.31 23.92 2.02
C CYS A 162 1.93 24.68 0.73
N GLY A 163 2.87 25.45 0.19
CA GLY A 163 2.70 26.26 -0.99
C GLY A 163 2.61 25.40 -2.25
N ASN A 164 1.76 25.80 -3.17
CA ASN A 164 1.58 25.09 -4.43
C ASN A 164 2.88 25.11 -5.26
N THR A 165 3.26 23.99 -5.88
CA THR A 165 4.45 23.90 -6.73
C THR A 165 4.16 23.81 -8.22
N ILE A 166 2.89 23.61 -8.61
CA ILE A 166 2.48 23.46 -10.00
C ILE A 166 2.04 24.79 -10.60
N ASP A 167 2.28 24.95 -11.90
CA ASP A 167 1.82 26.11 -12.65
C ASP A 167 0.32 26.03 -12.94
N TYR A 168 -0.34 27.19 -12.97
CA TYR A 168 -1.75 27.27 -13.38
C TYR A 168 -1.89 27.03 -14.88
N THR A 169 -2.87 26.22 -15.24
CA THR A 169 -3.40 26.09 -16.61
C THR A 169 -4.93 26.27 -16.61
N PRO A 170 -5.56 26.65 -17.74
CA PRO A 170 -7.01 26.85 -17.82
C PRO A 170 -7.87 25.64 -17.44
N ASN A 171 -7.30 24.43 -17.49
CA ASN A 171 -7.93 23.16 -17.10
C ASN A 171 -7.42 22.64 -15.74
N THR A 172 -6.92 23.52 -14.87
CA THR A 172 -6.53 23.14 -13.51
C THR A 172 -7.76 22.76 -12.70
N LEU A 173 -7.72 21.57 -12.11
CA LEU A 173 -8.79 21.02 -11.28
C LEU A 173 -8.27 20.76 -9.87
N LEU A 174 -9.14 20.95 -8.89
CA LEU A 174 -8.92 20.58 -7.51
C LEU A 174 -9.88 19.47 -7.14
N PHE A 175 -9.33 18.34 -6.70
CA PHE A 175 -10.11 17.20 -6.22
C PHE A 175 -9.96 17.12 -4.71
N ARG A 176 -11.01 16.73 -4.01
CA ARG A 176 -10.81 16.19 -2.67
C ARG A 176 -10.06 14.87 -2.81
N ALA A 177 -9.11 14.64 -1.92
CA ALA A 177 -8.26 13.47 -1.97
C ALA A 177 -7.87 13.04 -0.56
N ARG A 178 -7.33 11.84 -0.46
CA ARG A 178 -6.75 11.33 0.78
C ARG A 178 -5.49 10.57 0.46
N THR A 179 -4.43 10.79 1.24
CA THR A 179 -3.21 10.01 1.10
C THR A 179 -3.30 8.71 1.90
N LEU A 180 -2.73 7.64 1.34
CA LEU A 180 -2.56 6.36 2.01
C LEU A 180 -1.12 5.91 1.82
N GLY A 181 -0.39 5.73 2.91
CA GLY A 181 0.97 5.22 2.90
C GLY A 181 1.12 3.93 3.68
N PHE A 182 1.92 3.01 3.16
CA PHE A 182 2.41 1.85 3.87
C PHE A 182 3.91 2.00 4.10
N ARG A 183 4.39 1.67 5.30
CA ARG A 183 5.81 1.69 5.66
C ARG A 183 6.14 0.45 6.47
N PHE A 184 7.15 -0.29 6.02
CA PHE A 184 7.68 -1.40 6.78
C PHE A 184 8.76 -0.92 7.75
N ASP A 185 8.64 -1.35 9.01
CA ASP A 185 9.69 -1.23 10.01
C ASP A 185 10.39 -2.59 10.17
N PRO A 186 11.62 -2.74 9.67
CA PRO A 186 12.36 -4.00 9.75
C PRO A 186 12.83 -4.33 11.17
N GLN A 187 12.98 -3.35 12.07
CA GLN A 187 13.38 -3.61 13.46
C GLN A 187 12.20 -4.14 14.26
N ALA A 188 11.01 -3.55 14.07
CA ALA A 188 9.79 -4.03 14.70
C ALA A 188 9.13 -5.21 13.97
N GLY A 189 9.60 -5.56 12.77
CA GLY A 189 8.96 -6.57 11.91
C GLY A 189 7.49 -6.25 11.61
N THR A 190 7.16 -4.96 11.52
CA THR A 190 5.77 -4.46 11.49
C THR A 190 5.54 -3.59 10.27
N LEU A 191 4.45 -3.85 9.54
CA LEU A 191 3.96 -2.99 8.47
C LEU A 191 2.96 -2.01 9.07
N PHE A 192 3.23 -0.73 8.90
CA PHE A 192 2.34 0.35 9.30
C PHE A 192 1.60 0.92 8.10
N ALA A 193 0.34 1.29 8.30
CA ALA A 193 -0.42 2.11 7.38
C ALA A 193 -0.64 3.49 8.00
N ARG A 194 -0.69 4.53 7.18
CA ARG A 194 -1.08 5.88 7.59
C ARG A 194 -2.03 6.46 6.55
N TYR A 195 -3.15 6.98 7.02
CA TYR A 195 -4.15 7.63 6.20
C TYR A 195 -4.15 9.13 6.48
N GLY A 196 -3.89 9.94 5.45
CA GLY A 196 -3.81 11.39 5.58
C GLY A 196 -2.77 11.84 6.60
N THR A 197 -3.18 12.80 7.44
CA THR A 197 -2.39 13.36 8.55
C THR A 197 -2.55 12.57 9.86
N GLY A 198 -3.26 11.43 9.84
CA GLY A 198 -3.47 10.60 11.01
C GLY A 198 -2.21 9.91 11.53
N GLY A 199 -2.32 9.26 12.69
CA GLY A 199 -1.26 8.44 13.25
C GLY A 199 -0.98 7.15 12.44
N GLU A 200 0.16 6.53 12.70
CA GLU A 200 0.45 5.20 12.16
C GLU A 200 -0.41 4.13 12.82
N VAL A 201 -0.98 3.24 12.01
CA VAL A 201 -1.74 2.08 12.46
C VAL A 201 -1.02 0.82 12.02
N PRO A 202 -0.67 -0.10 12.92
CA PRO A 202 -0.03 -1.35 12.53
C PRO A 202 -1.04 -2.27 11.83
N VAL A 203 -0.72 -2.71 10.61
CA VAL A 203 -1.59 -3.56 9.78
C VAL A 203 -1.07 -4.99 9.62
N ALA A 204 0.22 -5.21 9.82
CA ALA A 204 0.81 -6.55 9.87
C ALA A 204 2.00 -6.60 10.83
N PHE A 205 2.17 -7.74 11.49
CA PHE A 205 3.24 -7.99 12.46
C PHE A 205 4.02 -9.25 12.10
N ASN A 206 5.20 -9.45 12.70
CA ASN A 206 6.05 -10.64 12.52
C ASN A 206 6.42 -10.89 11.06
N LEU A 207 6.64 -9.80 10.30
CA LEU A 207 7.21 -9.87 8.97
C LEU A 207 8.73 -9.85 9.10
N THR A 208 9.39 -10.78 8.44
CA THR A 208 10.85 -10.81 8.33
C THR A 208 11.35 -10.01 7.13
N ASN A 209 10.50 -9.85 6.10
CA ASN A 209 10.79 -9.04 4.94
C ASN A 209 9.52 -8.44 4.35
N PHE A 210 9.63 -7.24 3.81
CA PHE A 210 8.64 -6.60 2.97
C PHE A 210 9.38 -5.81 1.90
N GLN A 211 9.09 -6.10 0.63
CA GLN A 211 9.71 -5.47 -0.51
C GLN A 211 8.68 -5.13 -1.58
N ILE A 212 8.85 -3.97 -2.18
CA ILE A 212 8.10 -3.47 -3.33
C ILE A 212 9.07 -3.32 -4.50
N ASP A 213 8.79 -4.03 -5.58
CA ASP A 213 9.50 -3.96 -6.83
C ASP A 213 8.67 -3.24 -7.89
N TYR A 214 9.28 -2.23 -8.51
CA TYR A 214 8.66 -1.37 -9.51
C TYR A 214 9.07 -1.86 -10.89
N VAL A 215 8.11 -2.37 -11.63
CA VAL A 215 8.32 -2.97 -12.94
C VAL A 215 7.96 -1.95 -14.01
N TYR A 216 8.98 -1.50 -14.73
CA TYR A 216 8.87 -0.62 -15.87
C TYR A 216 8.91 -1.40 -17.18
N GLU A 217 8.24 -0.89 -18.20
CA GLU A 217 8.24 -1.43 -19.56
C GLU A 217 8.67 -0.33 -20.55
N GLY A 218 9.59 -0.64 -21.45
CA GLY A 218 9.92 0.21 -22.58
C GLY A 218 10.51 -0.62 -23.73
N SER A 219 10.11 -0.30 -24.97
CA SER A 219 10.54 -1.03 -26.17
C SER A 219 10.39 -2.55 -26.06
N GLY A 220 9.31 -3.03 -25.44
CA GLY A 220 9.03 -4.45 -25.23
C GLY A 220 9.87 -5.14 -24.15
N THR A 221 10.72 -4.41 -23.42
CA THR A 221 11.57 -4.96 -22.35
C THR A 221 11.06 -4.52 -20.98
N LEU A 222 11.00 -5.48 -20.05
CA LEU A 222 10.70 -5.20 -18.64
C LEU A 222 11.99 -4.92 -17.86
N LYS A 223 11.97 -3.88 -17.02
CA LYS A 223 13.05 -3.53 -16.10
C LYS A 223 12.49 -3.39 -14.69
N ILE A 224 13.11 -4.07 -13.74
CA ILE A 224 12.74 -4.02 -12.32
C ILE A 224 13.66 -3.03 -11.62
N ASN A 225 13.08 -2.08 -10.88
CA ASN A 225 13.80 -1.07 -10.10
C ASN A 225 14.98 -0.44 -10.87
N PRO A 226 14.74 0.13 -12.08
CA PRO A 226 15.82 0.74 -12.87
C PRO A 226 16.55 1.82 -12.05
N PRO A 227 17.86 2.06 -12.29
CA PRO A 227 18.68 2.96 -11.47
C PRO A 227 18.37 4.47 -11.67
N VAL A 228 17.17 4.79 -12.15
CA VAL A 228 16.64 6.14 -12.37
C VAL A 228 16.07 6.77 -11.10
N TYR A 229 15.94 5.98 -10.02
CA TYR A 229 15.35 6.40 -8.76
C TYR A 229 16.01 5.70 -7.57
N ALA A 230 16.06 6.38 -6.41
CA ALA A 230 16.72 5.89 -5.20
C ALA A 230 15.81 4.93 -4.40
N TRP A 231 15.63 3.69 -4.87
CA TRP A 231 14.69 2.73 -4.28
C TRP A 231 14.91 2.40 -2.80
N LYS A 232 16.18 2.35 -2.36
CA LYS A 232 16.54 2.01 -0.97
C LYS A 232 16.38 3.17 -0.01
N ASN A 233 16.65 4.39 -0.48
CA ASN A 233 16.58 5.63 0.30
C ASN A 233 15.75 6.67 -0.47
N PRO A 234 14.44 6.41 -0.65
CA PRO A 234 13.58 7.29 -1.43
C PRO A 234 13.43 8.65 -0.74
N GLN A 235 13.43 9.72 -1.54
CA GLN A 235 13.15 11.09 -1.09
C GLN A 235 11.80 11.61 -1.62
N GLY A 236 11.11 10.84 -2.46
CA GLY A 236 9.89 11.29 -3.13
C GLY A 236 9.03 10.15 -3.64
N SER A 237 8.39 10.37 -4.79
CA SER A 237 7.69 9.34 -5.57
C SER A 237 8.54 8.95 -6.79
N PRO A 238 8.55 7.67 -7.18
CA PRO A 238 9.18 7.25 -8.43
C PRO A 238 8.43 7.83 -9.63
N PRO A 239 9.13 8.21 -10.71
CA PRO A 239 8.49 8.76 -11.90
C PRO A 239 7.64 7.69 -12.60
N VAL A 240 6.44 8.05 -13.08
CA VAL A 240 5.59 7.13 -13.85
C VAL A 240 6.22 6.83 -15.22
N GLN A 241 6.92 7.79 -15.81
CA GLN A 241 7.64 7.63 -17.07
C GLN A 241 9.03 8.25 -16.98
N THR A 242 10.06 7.54 -17.47
CA THR A 242 11.45 8.04 -17.48
C THR A 242 12.27 7.32 -18.54
N GLY A 243 13.02 8.06 -19.36
CA GLY A 243 13.95 7.46 -20.34
C GLY A 243 13.30 6.44 -21.29
N GLY A 244 12.04 6.66 -21.70
CA GLY A 244 11.27 5.74 -22.55
C GLY A 244 10.71 4.50 -21.84
N LEU A 245 10.88 4.40 -20.52
CA LEU A 245 10.30 3.40 -19.66
C LEU A 245 9.02 3.93 -19.01
N VAL A 246 7.98 3.11 -18.93
CA VAL A 246 6.72 3.44 -18.25
C VAL A 246 6.48 2.44 -17.14
N LEU A 247 6.15 2.91 -15.94
CA LEU A 247 5.80 2.07 -14.81
C LEU A 247 4.50 1.31 -15.14
N ARG A 248 4.57 -0.02 -15.07
CA ARG A 248 3.43 -0.91 -15.41
C ARG A 248 2.87 -1.63 -14.22
N ARG A 249 3.74 -2.06 -13.32
CA ARG A 249 3.35 -3.00 -12.27
C ARG A 249 4.15 -2.77 -11.01
N LEU A 250 3.49 -2.99 -9.89
CA LEU A 250 4.11 -3.14 -8.59
C LEU A 250 4.09 -4.62 -8.20
N VAL A 251 5.23 -5.16 -7.81
CA VAL A 251 5.33 -6.52 -7.26
C VAL A 251 5.66 -6.41 -5.77
N LEU A 252 4.78 -6.94 -4.95
CA LEU A 252 4.90 -6.98 -3.52
C LEU A 252 5.43 -8.34 -3.11
N SER A 253 6.42 -8.37 -2.23
CA SER A 253 6.95 -9.59 -1.64
C SER A 253 6.98 -9.46 -0.13
N LEU A 254 6.29 -10.36 0.56
CA LEU A 254 6.28 -10.43 2.02
C LEU A 254 6.90 -11.76 2.46
N GLU A 255 7.65 -11.72 3.55
CA GLU A 255 8.12 -12.92 4.23
C GLU A 255 7.75 -12.87 5.70
N ALA A 256 7.35 -14.01 6.23
CA ALA A 256 7.15 -14.21 7.66
C ALA A 256 7.81 -15.51 8.10
N GLU A 257 8.23 -15.55 9.36
CA GLU A 257 8.83 -16.71 9.99
C GLU A 257 7.93 -17.20 11.12
N GLY A 258 7.67 -18.50 11.14
CA GLY A 258 6.97 -19.16 12.23
C GLY A 258 7.85 -20.21 12.90
N GLN A 259 7.60 -20.43 14.19
CA GLN A 259 8.23 -21.53 14.90
C GLN A 259 7.55 -22.85 14.52
N GLY A 260 8.24 -23.66 13.70
CA GLY A 260 7.99 -25.10 13.66
C GLY A 260 8.75 -25.77 14.81
N ARG A 261 8.19 -26.84 15.41
CA ARG A 261 8.94 -27.65 16.39
C ARG A 261 10.17 -28.26 15.69
N GLY A 262 11.34 -27.66 15.91
CA GLY A 262 12.66 -28.14 15.48
C GLY A 262 13.43 -27.23 14.53
N ARG A 263 12.76 -26.42 13.69
CA ARG A 263 13.40 -25.42 12.81
C ARG A 263 12.44 -24.26 12.50
N PRO A 264 12.94 -23.02 12.41
CA PRO A 264 12.14 -21.92 11.89
C PRO A 264 11.69 -22.20 10.46
N GLN A 265 10.43 -21.92 10.16
CA GLN A 265 9.87 -22.03 8.83
C GLN A 265 9.58 -20.64 8.28
N ARG A 266 10.28 -20.29 7.19
CA ARG A 266 10.06 -19.06 6.45
C ARG A 266 9.06 -19.31 5.33
N ILE A 267 8.04 -18.46 5.24
CA ILE A 267 7.07 -18.45 4.16
C ILE A 267 7.17 -17.10 3.46
N SER A 268 7.34 -17.15 2.14
CA SER A 268 7.26 -15.98 1.27
C SER A 268 5.92 -15.98 0.52
N TYR A 269 5.41 -14.80 0.25
CA TYR A 269 4.24 -14.59 -0.58
C TYR A 269 4.46 -13.35 -1.44
N SER A 270 4.24 -13.50 -2.75
CA SER A 270 4.39 -12.41 -3.70
C SER A 270 3.12 -12.19 -4.51
N SER A 271 2.85 -10.93 -4.83
CA SER A 271 1.69 -10.53 -5.62
C SER A 271 2.04 -9.37 -6.54
N ALA A 272 1.38 -9.34 -7.69
CA ALA A 272 1.56 -8.31 -8.70
C ALA A 272 0.28 -7.48 -8.82
N VAL A 273 0.44 -6.16 -8.87
CA VAL A 273 -0.63 -5.23 -9.22
C VAL A 273 -0.25 -4.48 -10.47
N GLU A 274 -1.04 -4.67 -11.52
CA GLU A 274 -0.93 -3.88 -12.75
C GLU A 274 -1.52 -2.49 -12.50
N LEU A 275 -0.74 -1.47 -12.82
CA LEU A 275 -1.18 -0.08 -12.80
C LEU A 275 -1.89 0.20 -14.13
N PRO A 276 -3.16 0.62 -14.11
CA PRO A 276 -3.87 0.94 -15.34
C PRO A 276 -3.15 2.08 -16.08
N ARG A 277 -3.11 1.97 -17.40
CA ARG A 277 -2.84 3.11 -18.28
C ARG A 277 -4.08 4.00 -18.17
N THR A 278 -3.95 5.12 -17.49
CA THR A 278 -5.02 6.01 -17.01
C THR A 278 -6.15 6.22 -18.03
N GLY A 279 -7.39 6.13 -17.52
CA GLY A 279 -8.56 6.76 -18.12
C GLY A 279 -8.69 8.21 -17.61
N SER A 280 -9.32 9.06 -18.43
CA SER A 280 -9.79 10.44 -18.18
C SER A 280 -8.80 11.51 -17.70
N TYR A 281 -7.92 11.24 -16.73
CA TYR A 281 -6.98 12.22 -16.17
C TYR A 281 -5.60 11.57 -15.97
N ASP A 282 -4.58 12.11 -16.65
CA ASP A 282 -3.23 11.55 -16.63
C ASP A 282 -2.35 12.34 -15.65
N ILE A 283 -2.30 11.89 -14.38
CA ILE A 283 -1.34 12.41 -13.41
C ILE A 283 0.01 11.76 -13.70
N GLN A 284 0.88 12.51 -14.35
CA GLN A 284 2.20 12.04 -14.78
C GLN A 284 3.24 12.19 -13.66
N GLU A 285 3.10 13.24 -12.84
CA GLU A 285 4.06 13.57 -11.80
C GLU A 285 3.36 14.19 -10.59
N LEU A 286 3.63 13.63 -9.40
CA LEU A 286 3.23 14.22 -8.13
C LEU A 286 4.42 14.99 -7.54
N LEU A 287 4.29 16.31 -7.46
CA LEU A 287 5.30 17.21 -6.91
C LEU A 287 5.01 17.47 -5.43
N PRO A 288 6.03 17.41 -4.56
CA PRO A 288 5.87 17.84 -3.17
C PRO A 288 5.50 19.33 -3.14
N CYS A 289 4.73 19.75 -2.14
CA CYS A 289 4.54 21.17 -1.87
C CYS A 289 5.80 21.78 -1.22
N GLN A 290 5.90 23.11 -1.27
CA GLN A 290 7.06 23.87 -0.77
C GLN A 290 6.66 24.94 0.23
#